data_AF-A0A6C0CHK0-F1
#
_entry.id   AF-A0A6C0CHK0-F1
#
_cell.length_a   1.000
_cell.length_b   1.000
_cell.length_c   1.000
_cell.angle_alpha   90.00
_cell.angle_beta   90.00
_cell.angle_gamma   90.00
#
_symmetry.space_group_name_H-M   'P 1'
#
loop_
_entity.id
_entity.type
_entity.pdbx_description
1 polymer ?
#
loop_
_entity_poly.entity_id
_entity_poly.type
_entity_poly.pdbx_seq_one_letter_code
_entity_poly.pdbx_strand_id
1 'polypeptide(L)'
;MYTAAFCEYLGTMLLVGAMAFTSNPYFVVAALALAIGMVGKVSGGYFNPALVLWAFAAGKLSQQKTIVYLIAEFAAAVTIWILHLLFGI
;
A
#
# COMPACT_ATOMS: atom_id res chain seq x y z
N MET A 1 -12.48 -4.11 9.71
CA MET A 1 -11.01 -4.16 9.94
C MET A 1 -10.32 -4.92 8.82
N TYR A 2 -10.67 -6.19 8.57
CA TYR A 2 -10.04 -7.01 7.52
C TYR A 2 -10.22 -6.46 6.09
N THR A 3 -11.40 -5.92 5.74
CA THR A 3 -11.64 -5.30 4.43
C THR A 3 -10.68 -4.12 4.18
N ALA A 4 -10.48 -3.26 5.18
CA ALA A 4 -9.61 -2.10 5.06
C ALA A 4 -8.12 -2.50 4.95
N ALA A 5 -7.71 -3.53 5.70
CA ALA A 5 -6.36 -4.10 5.59
C ALA A 5 -6.10 -4.68 4.19
N PHE A 6 -7.08 -5.38 3.62
CA PHE A 6 -6.99 -5.89 2.25
C PHE A 6 -6.90 -4.78 1.21
N CYS A 7 -7.60 -3.66 1.42
CA CYS A 7 -7.44 -2.46 0.61
C CYS A 7 -6.02 -1.88 0.71
N GLU A 8 -5.44 -1.77 1.91
CA GLU A 8 -4.04 -1.34 2.11
C GLU A 8 -3.04 -2.26 1.40
N TYR A 9 -3.27 -3.58 1.47
CA TYR A 9 -2.47 -4.57 0.75
C TYR A 9 -2.53 -4.36 -0.77
N LEU A 10 -3.72 -4.31 -1.37
CA LEU A 10 -3.87 -4.15 -2.81
C LEU A 10 -3.37 -2.79 -3.33
N GLY A 11 -3.62 -1.71 -2.60
CA GLY A 11 -3.14 -0.38 -2.97
C GLY A 11 -1.60 -0.29 -2.91
N THR A 12 -1.00 -0.90 -1.89
CA THR A 12 0.47 -0.98 -1.77
C THR A 12 1.07 -1.86 -2.85
N MET A 13 0.43 -2.97 -3.21
CA MET A 13 0.86 -3.79 -4.36
C MET A 13 0.88 -2.98 -5.66
N LEU A 14 -0.13 -2.13 -5.88
CA LEU A 14 -0.19 -1.28 -7.08
C LEU A 14 0.95 -0.25 -7.08
N LEU A 15 1.22 0.39 -5.94
CA LEU A 15 2.33 1.35 -5.80
C LEU A 15 3.70 0.71 -5.99
N VAL A 16 4.00 -0.35 -5.23
CA VAL A 16 5.29 -1.04 -5.26
C VAL A 16 5.48 -1.75 -6.61
N GLY A 17 4.43 -2.33 -7.17
CA GLY A 17 4.45 -2.93 -8.51
C GLY A 17 4.78 -1.91 -9.60
N ALA A 18 4.17 -0.72 -9.57
CA ALA A 18 4.51 0.33 -10.52
C ALA A 18 5.99 0.73 -10.45
N MET A 19 6.56 0.80 -9.24
CA MET A 19 8.00 1.03 -9.06
C MET A 19 8.85 -0.10 -9.62
N ALA A 20 8.53 -1.35 -9.24
CA ALA A 20 9.32 -2.54 -9.58
C ALA A 20 9.32 -2.88 -11.08
N PHE A 21 8.20 -2.66 -11.77
CA PHE A 21 8.03 -3.12 -13.16
C PHE A 21 8.09 -2.02 -14.22
N THR A 22 8.03 -0.75 -13.84
CA THR A 22 8.08 0.35 -14.82
C THR A 22 9.19 1.35 -14.55
N SER A 23 9.49 1.64 -13.28
CA SER A 23 10.37 2.74 -12.82
C SER A 23 10.04 4.14 -13.39
N ASN A 24 8.92 4.28 -14.13
CA ASN A 24 8.51 5.54 -14.74
C ASN A 24 7.71 6.37 -13.72
N PRO A 25 8.15 7.61 -13.40
CA PRO A 25 7.54 8.40 -12.34
C PRO A 25 6.04 8.70 -12.59
N TYR A 26 5.62 8.85 -13.85
CA TYR A 26 4.22 9.09 -14.18
C TYR A 26 3.33 7.88 -13.84
N PHE A 27 3.82 6.67 -14.08
CA PHE A 27 3.07 5.45 -13.75
C PHE A 27 3.01 5.19 -12.26
N VAL A 28 4.08 5.50 -11.51
CA VAL A 28 4.07 5.40 -10.04
C VAL A 28 3.04 6.36 -9.43
N VAL A 29 3.00 7.61 -9.91
CA VAL A 29 2.00 8.60 -9.45
C VAL A 29 0.58 8.18 -9.83
N ALA A 30 0.38 7.72 -11.07
CA ALA A 30 -0.93 7.25 -11.52
C ALA A 30 -1.41 6.03 -10.71
N ALA A 31 -0.53 5.08 -10.42
CA ALA A 31 -0.81 3.91 -9.58
C ALA A 31 -1.29 4.33 -8.18
N LEU A 32 -0.58 5.26 -7.53
CA LEU A 32 -0.97 5.78 -6.23
C LEU A 32 -2.33 6.49 -6.28
N ALA A 33 -2.53 7.36 -7.27
CA ALA A 33 -3.78 8.08 -7.46
C ALA A 33 -4.97 7.13 -7.67
N LEU A 34 -4.79 6.09 -8.47
CA LEU A 34 -5.80 5.05 -8.72
C LEU A 34 -6.10 4.25 -7.44
N ALA A 35 -5.08 3.82 -6.70
CA ALA A 35 -5.28 3.11 -5.43
C ALA A 35 -6.12 3.94 -4.44
N ILE A 36 -5.78 5.22 -4.28
CA ILE A 36 -6.52 6.14 -3.39
C ILE A 36 -7.96 6.33 -3.90
N GLY A 37 -8.13 6.55 -5.21
CA GLY A 37 -9.45 6.78 -5.81
C GLY A 37 -10.39 5.58 -5.68
N MET A 38 -9.87 4.35 -5.81
CA MET A 38 -10.67 3.13 -5.78
C MET A 38 -11.06 2.70 -4.37
N VAL A 39 -10.09 2.68 -3.44
CA VAL A 39 -10.30 2.07 -2.12
C VAL A 39 -9.93 2.96 -0.93
N GLY A 40 -9.47 4.19 -1.17
CA GLY A 40 -9.08 5.13 -0.11
C GLY A 40 -10.22 5.49 0.85
N LYS A 41 -11.47 5.53 0.38
CA LYS A 41 -12.65 5.75 1.25
C LYS A 41 -12.89 4.60 2.24
N VAL A 42 -12.32 3.42 2.00
CA VAL A 42 -12.48 2.23 2.86
C VAL A 42 -11.36 2.15 3.89
N SER A 43 -10.11 2.37 3.48
CA SER A 43 -8.95 2.18 4.37
C SER A 43 -8.34 3.47 4.91
N GLY A 44 -8.54 4.60 4.22
CA GLY A 44 -7.79 5.84 4.42
C GLY A 44 -6.74 6.07 3.33
N GLY A 45 -6.41 5.05 2.56
CA GLY A 45 -5.52 5.13 1.40
C GLY A 45 -4.09 5.49 1.76
N TYR A 46 -3.53 4.85 2.79
CA TYR A 46 -2.18 5.17 3.26
C TYR A 46 -1.11 4.57 2.35
N PHE A 47 -1.21 3.27 2.06
CA PHE A 47 -0.35 2.49 1.15
C PHE A 47 1.15 2.73 1.35
N ASN A 48 1.55 3.09 2.57
CA ASN A 48 2.88 3.50 2.93
C ASN A 48 3.04 3.49 4.47
N PRO A 49 4.02 2.73 5.01
CA PRO A 49 4.24 2.65 6.45
C PRO A 49 4.49 3.99 7.14
N ALA A 50 5.16 4.94 6.47
CA ALA A 50 5.39 6.27 7.01
C ALA A 50 4.08 7.06 7.16
N LEU A 51 3.15 6.91 6.22
CA LEU A 51 1.83 7.57 6.29
C LEU A 51 0.94 6.92 7.35
N VAL A 52 1.01 5.58 7.51
CA VAL A 52 0.33 4.87 8.61
C VAL A 52 0.85 5.34 9.98
N LEU A 53 2.16 5.43 10.15
CA LEU A 53 2.77 5.90 11.40
C LEU A 53 2.45 7.37 11.67
N TRP A 54 2.49 8.23 10.65
CA TRP A 54 2.03 9.62 10.78
C TRP A 54 0.56 9.69 11.21
N ALA A 55 -0.31 8.90 10.58
CA ALA A 55 -1.74 8.89 10.90
C ALA A 55 -2.01 8.39 12.32
N PHE A 56 -1.24 7.41 12.80
CA PHE A 56 -1.27 6.98 14.19
C PHE A 56 -0.82 8.10 15.13
N ALA A 57 0.33 8.72 14.87
CA ALA A 57 0.84 9.84 15.67
C ALA A 57 -0.11 11.04 15.68
N ALA A 58 -0.86 11.26 14.60
CA ALA A 58 -1.88 12.30 14.48
C ALA A 58 -3.24 11.92 15.11
N GLY A 59 -3.35 10.76 15.76
CA GLY A 59 -4.60 10.29 16.39
C GLY A 59 -5.69 9.85 15.40
N LYS A 60 -5.35 9.64 14.13
CA LYS A 60 -6.29 9.23 13.07
C LYS A 60 -6.48 7.72 12.96
N LEU A 61 -5.53 6.94 13.49
CA LEU A 61 -5.59 5.49 13.54
C LEU A 61 -5.51 4.99 14.99
N SER A 62 -6.26 3.93 15.28
CA SER A 62 -6.07 3.16 16.52
C SER A 62 -4.83 2.27 16.39
N GLN A 63 -4.20 1.94 17.53
CA GLN A 63 -3.04 1.04 17.57
C GLN A 63 -3.29 -0.29 16.84
N GLN A 64 -4.49 -0.85 17.00
CA GLN A 64 -4.86 -2.10 16.32
C GLN A 64 -4.89 -1.94 14.80
N LYS A 65 -5.49 -0.85 14.27
CA LYS A 65 -5.50 -0.59 12.82
C LYS A 65 -4.09 -0.34 12.30
N THR A 66 -3.27 0.40 13.03
CA THR A 66 -1.86 0.66 12.70
C THR A 66 -1.09 -0.63 12.48
N ILE A 67 -1.15 -1.56 13.43
CA ILE A 67 -0.44 -2.85 13.33
C ILE A 67 -0.94 -3.65 12.12
N VAL A 68 -2.27 -3.74 11.94
CA VAL A 68 -2.87 -4.51 10.85
C VAL A 68 -2.52 -3.90 9.47
N TYR A 69 -2.48 -2.57 9.35
CA TYR A 69 -2.12 -1.91 8.10
C TYR A 69 -0.65 -2.11 7.77
N LEU A 70 0.25 -1.95 8.75
CA LEU A 70 1.67 -2.20 8.54
C LEU A 70 1.92 -3.64 8.07
N ILE A 71 1.27 -4.63 8.68
CA ILE A 71 1.37 -6.03 8.23
C ILE A 71 0.90 -6.17 6.77
N ALA A 72 -0.22 -5.54 6.41
CA ALA A 72 -0.75 -5.59 5.05
C ALA A 72 0.20 -4.93 4.03
N GLU A 73 0.72 -3.75 4.33
CA GLU A 73 1.63 -3.01 3.45
C GLU A 73 2.97 -3.74 3.27
N PHE A 74 3.54 -4.31 4.35
CA PHE A 74 4.75 -5.12 4.26
C PHE A 74 4.53 -6.44 3.50
N ALA A 75 3.39 -7.11 3.72
CA ALA A 75 3.03 -8.30 2.97
C ALA A 75 2.92 -7.99 1.46
N ALA A 76 2.34 -6.84 1.09
CA ALA A 76 2.25 -6.41 -0.30
C ALA A 76 3.63 -6.21 -0.94
N ALA A 77 4.56 -5.58 -0.23
CA ALA A 77 5.94 -5.42 -0.69
C ALA A 77 6.63 -6.78 -0.91
N VAL A 78 6.46 -7.73 0.01
CA VAL A 78 6.99 -9.10 -0.12
C VAL A 78 6.38 -9.81 -1.33
N THR A 79 5.07 -9.68 -1.54
CA THR A 79 4.40 -10.26 -2.72
C THR A 79 4.98 -9.71 -4.03
N ILE A 80 5.13 -8.38 -4.14
CA ILE A 80 5.70 -7.77 -5.35
C ILE A 80 7.15 -8.21 -5.56
N TRP A 81 7.96 -8.30 -4.50
CA TRP A 81 9.32 -8.82 -4.60
C TRP A 81 9.36 -10.25 -5.14
N ILE A 82 8.49 -11.14 -4.64
CA ILE A 82 8.38 -12.52 -5.15
C ILE A 82 7.96 -12.52 -6.63
N LEU A 83 6.96 -11.71 -7.02
CA LEU A 83 6.53 -11.61 -8.41
C LEU A 83 7.66 -11.11 -9.31
N HIS A 84 8.42 -10.12 -8.87
CA HIS A 84 9.57 -9.58 -9.60
C HIS A 84 10.61 -10.67 -9.87
N LEU A 85 10.93 -11.51 -8.88
CA LEU A 85 11.82 -12.66 -9.06
C LEU A 85 11.29 -13.70 -10.06
N LEU A 86 9.97 -13.94 -10.08
CA LEU A 86 9.35 -14.93 -10.98
C LEU A 86 9.36 -14.48 -12.44
N PHE A 87 9.25 -13.18 -12.71
CA PHE A 87 9.21 -12.65 -14.06
C PHE A 87 10.60 -12.30 -14.63
N GLY A 88 11.66 -12.40 -13.83
CA GLY A 88 13.05 -12.26 -14.29
C GLY A 88 13.36 -10.89 -14.90
N ILE A 89 12.63 -9.85 -14.48
CA ILE A 89 12.79 -8.45 -14.88
C ILE A 89 13.44 -7.69 -13.73
#